data_AF-A0A150QNY7-F1
#
_entry.id   AF-A0A150QNY7-F1
#
_cell.length_a   1.000
_cell.length_b   1.000
_cell.length_c   1.000
_cell.angle_alpha   90.00
_cell.angle_beta   90.00
_cell.angle_gamma   90.00
#
_symmetry.space_group_name_H-M   'P 1'
#
loop_
_entity.id
_entity.type
_entity.pdbx_description
1 polymer ?
#
loop_
_entity_poly.entity_id
_entity_poly.type
_entity_poly.pdbx_seq_one_letter_code
_entity_poly.pdbx_strand_id
1 'polypeptide(L)'
;MENTVTKLTDVERALLINQLSILKLLAPRDARYYDEKIEILRDGYEFFYDDVVQNLDTVSTEDCKFVIHVLDMYRWFDTYIRKHSKDKEVTTHHWARFAGFSGNDETALMGFTRFLIKTQGKFAEQIPNESRTDGFNSHAPVREVYERMLAVYEAIDDKWETGLKRENVLSVLAAAKRRG
;
A
#
# COMPACT_ATOMS: atom_id res chain seq x y z
N MET A 1 -1.04 5.50 19.45
CA MET A 1 -1.45 4.15 19.02
C MET A 1 -1.40 3.29 20.27
N GLU A 2 -2.53 2.70 20.69
CA GLU A 2 -2.48 1.66 21.70
C GLU A 2 -1.65 0.51 21.12
N ASN A 3 -0.45 0.29 21.66
CA ASN A 3 0.25 -0.97 21.46
C ASN A 3 -0.64 -2.04 22.07
N THR A 4 -1.44 -2.70 21.25
CA THR A 4 -2.03 -3.98 21.63
C THR A 4 -0.87 -4.95 21.81
N VAL A 5 -0.42 -5.09 23.05
CA VAL A 5 0.57 -6.10 23.45
C VAL A 5 0.06 -7.45 22.94
N THR A 6 0.81 -8.11 22.05
CA THR A 6 0.44 -9.44 21.58
C THR A 6 0.29 -10.36 22.79
N LYS A 7 -0.91 -10.92 22.97
CA LYS A 7 -1.17 -11.93 23.98
C LYS A 7 -1.22 -13.28 23.31
N LEU A 8 -0.38 -14.20 23.80
CA LEU A 8 -0.32 -15.58 23.34
C LEU A 8 -0.87 -16.49 24.42
N THR A 9 -1.74 -17.42 24.03
CA THR A 9 -2.18 -18.55 24.86
C THR A 9 -1.02 -19.53 25.09
N ASP A 10 -1.13 -20.37 26.12
CA ASP A 10 -0.12 -21.40 26.39
C ASP A 10 0.03 -22.40 25.24
N VAL A 11 -1.06 -22.67 24.51
CA VAL A 11 -1.04 -23.52 23.32
C VAL A 11 -0.25 -22.84 22.19
N GLU A 12 -0.47 -21.55 21.93
CA GLU A 12 0.28 -20.80 20.91
C GLU A 12 1.76 -20.70 21.26
N ARG A 13 2.10 -20.45 22.54
CA ARG A 13 3.49 -20.45 23.03
C ARG A 13 4.16 -21.81 22.79
N ALA A 14 3.49 -22.90 23.14
CA ALA A 14 4.02 -24.25 22.92
C ALA A 14 4.21 -24.57 21.43
N LEU A 15 3.27 -24.17 20.56
CA LEU A 15 3.38 -24.33 19.12
C LEU A 15 4.56 -23.54 18.54
N LEU A 16 4.74 -22.28 18.95
CA LEU A 16 5.84 -21.43 18.50
C LEU A 16 7.20 -21.97 19.00
N ILE A 17 7.29 -22.42 20.26
CA ILE A 17 8.51 -23.07 20.79
C ILE A 17 8.88 -24.29 19.96
N ASN A 18 7.90 -25.13 19.60
CA ASN A 18 8.13 -26.30 18.76
C ASN A 18 8.63 -25.90 17.37
N GLN A 19 8.02 -24.89 16.74
CA GLN A 19 8.45 -24.38 15.42
C GLN A 19 9.87 -23.79 15.47
N LEU A 20 10.18 -22.96 16.46
CA LEU A 20 11.52 -22.38 16.64
C LEU A 20 12.57 -23.45 16.91
N SER A 21 12.24 -24.50 17.67
CA SER A 21 13.12 -25.64 17.92
C SER A 21 13.43 -26.42 16.63
N ILE A 22 12.43 -26.61 15.76
CA ILE A 22 12.62 -27.21 14.43
C ILE A 22 13.50 -26.30 13.56
N LEU A 23 13.22 -25.00 13.50
CA LEU A 23 14.01 -24.03 12.71
C LEU A 23 15.46 -23.97 13.17
N LYS A 24 15.73 -24.05 14.48
CA LYS A 24 17.08 -24.16 15.04
C LYS A 24 17.85 -25.36 14.51
N LEU A 25 17.19 -26.51 14.36
CA LEU A 25 17.81 -27.73 13.80
C LEU A 25 18.10 -27.57 12.29
N LEU A 26 17.21 -26.89 11.55
CA LEU A 26 17.34 -26.67 10.11
C LEU A 26 18.33 -25.56 9.74
N ALA A 27 18.49 -24.55 10.60
CA ALA A 27 19.38 -23.41 10.40
C ALA A 27 20.28 -23.16 11.63
N PRO A 28 21.29 -24.02 11.88
CA PRO A 28 22.10 -23.96 13.11
C PRO A 28 22.93 -22.68 13.24
N ARG A 29 23.20 -21.99 12.13
CA ARG A 29 23.92 -20.70 12.13
C ARG A 29 23.15 -19.60 12.88
N ASP A 30 21.83 -19.71 12.93
CA ASP A 30 20.93 -18.77 13.58
C ASP A 30 20.45 -19.30 14.94
N ALA A 31 21.09 -20.34 15.50
CA ALA A 31 20.64 -21.02 16.71
C ALA A 31 20.41 -20.05 17.89
N ARG A 32 21.29 -19.06 18.05
CA ARG A 32 21.18 -18.04 19.11
C ARG A 32 19.91 -17.20 18.97
N TYR A 33 19.52 -16.85 17.74
CA TYR A 33 18.29 -16.09 17.47
C TYR A 33 17.04 -16.88 17.88
N TYR A 34 17.02 -18.18 17.62
CA TYR A 34 15.90 -19.04 18.01
C TYR A 34 15.88 -19.33 19.51
N ASP A 35 17.05 -19.53 20.15
CA ASP A 35 17.15 -19.79 21.59
C ASP A 35 16.59 -18.63 22.42
N GLU A 36 16.93 -17.40 22.06
CA GLU A 36 16.37 -16.19 22.69
C GLU A 36 14.85 -16.15 22.61
N LYS A 37 14.27 -16.43 21.44
CA LYS A 37 12.81 -16.45 21.22
C LYS A 37 12.11 -17.59 21.96
N ILE A 38 12.75 -18.76 22.05
CA ILE A 38 12.24 -19.89 22.83
C ILE A 38 12.22 -19.53 24.32
N GLU A 39 13.25 -18.87 24.84
CA GLU A 39 13.31 -18.41 26.22
C GLU A 39 12.20 -17.39 26.52
N ILE A 40 12.04 -16.37 25.67
CA ILE A 40 10.94 -15.39 25.75
C ILE A 40 9.58 -16.10 25.89
N LEU A 41 9.31 -17.06 25.00
CA LEU A 41 8.04 -17.79 25.00
C LEU A 41 7.89 -18.73 26.18
N ARG A 42 8.94 -19.45 26.59
CA ARG A 42 8.88 -20.43 27.68
C ARG A 42 8.67 -19.73 29.02
N ASP A 43 9.39 -18.64 29.25
CA ASP A 43 9.43 -17.96 30.54
C ASP A 43 8.38 -16.84 30.64
N GLY A 44 7.69 -16.56 29.53
CA GLY A 44 6.49 -15.73 29.52
C GLY A 44 6.79 -14.23 29.49
N TYR A 45 7.85 -13.82 28.80
CA TYR A 45 8.24 -12.41 28.69
C TYR A 45 7.36 -11.70 27.66
N GLU A 46 6.11 -11.42 28.04
CA GLU A 46 5.06 -10.87 27.17
C GLU A 46 5.47 -9.56 26.47
N PHE A 47 6.33 -8.77 27.11
CA PHE A 47 6.87 -7.54 26.52
C PHE A 47 7.57 -7.78 25.16
N PHE A 48 8.16 -8.96 24.95
CA PHE A 48 8.89 -9.32 23.74
C PHE A 48 8.08 -10.20 22.77
N TYR A 49 6.79 -10.44 23.01
CA TYR A 49 6.01 -11.31 22.13
C TYR A 49 5.89 -10.76 20.71
N ASP A 50 5.82 -9.43 20.54
CA ASP A 50 5.80 -8.77 19.23
C ASP A 50 7.07 -9.07 18.41
N ASP A 51 8.23 -9.13 19.07
CA ASP A 51 9.52 -9.49 18.44
C ASP A 51 9.58 -10.97 18.05
N VAL A 52 8.81 -11.84 18.72
CA VAL A 52 8.70 -13.27 18.38
C VAL A 52 7.80 -13.47 17.17
N VAL A 53 6.65 -12.78 17.14
CA VAL A 53 5.71 -12.85 15.99
C VAL A 53 6.13 -11.98 14.80
N GLN A 54 7.29 -11.31 14.89
CA GLN A 54 7.91 -10.51 13.83
C GLN A 54 7.16 -9.23 13.44
N ASN A 55 6.47 -8.57 14.38
CA ASN A 55 5.75 -7.32 14.11
C ASN A 55 4.86 -7.42 12.85
N LEU A 56 3.87 -8.33 12.88
CA LEU A 56 2.93 -8.50 11.77
C LEU A 56 2.04 -7.24 11.64
N ASP A 57 2.52 -6.28 10.85
CA ASP A 57 1.74 -5.10 10.52
C ASP A 57 0.55 -5.48 9.63
N THR A 58 -0.62 -5.00 10.01
CA THR A 58 -1.86 -5.20 9.23
C THR A 58 -2.16 -3.94 8.42
N VAL A 59 -2.29 -4.11 7.11
CA VAL A 59 -2.91 -3.09 6.24
C VAL A 59 -4.41 -3.36 6.24
N SER A 60 -5.22 -2.38 6.65
CA SER A 60 -6.66 -2.55 6.75
C SER A 60 -7.30 -2.89 5.40
N THR A 61 -8.47 -3.52 5.42
CA THR A 61 -9.21 -3.82 4.18
C THR A 61 -9.60 -2.53 3.47
N GLU A 62 -9.94 -1.49 4.23
CA GLU A 62 -10.28 -0.15 3.77
C GLU A 62 -9.09 0.48 3.03
N ASP A 63 -7.88 0.39 3.59
CA ASP A 63 -6.66 0.90 2.97
C ASP A 63 -6.28 0.12 1.71
N CYS A 64 -6.45 -1.20 1.73
CA CYS A 64 -6.25 -2.03 0.55
C CYS A 64 -7.20 -1.63 -0.59
N LYS A 65 -8.50 -1.47 -0.28
CA LYS A 65 -9.51 -1.00 -1.26
C LYS A 65 -9.19 0.39 -1.77
N PHE A 66 -8.79 1.30 -0.89
CA PHE A 66 -8.39 2.65 -1.24
C PHE A 66 -7.26 2.65 -2.27
N VAL A 67 -6.16 1.92 -2.02
CA VAL A 67 -5.05 1.80 -2.98
C VAL A 67 -5.51 1.26 -4.33
N ILE A 68 -6.36 0.21 -4.32
CA ILE A 68 -6.89 -0.38 -5.55
C ILE A 68 -7.72 0.65 -6.35
N HIS A 69 -8.63 1.37 -5.69
CA HIS A 69 -9.46 2.40 -6.33
C HIS A 69 -8.61 3.54 -6.90
N VAL A 70 -7.58 3.99 -6.17
CA VAL A 70 -6.62 4.98 -6.67
C VAL A 70 -5.93 4.48 -7.94
N LEU A 71 -5.42 3.25 -7.94
CA LEU A 71 -4.75 2.68 -9.11
C LEU A 71 -5.70 2.50 -10.30
N ASP A 72 -6.96 2.13 -10.07
CA ASP A 72 -7.98 2.05 -11.14
C ASP A 72 -8.30 3.42 -11.73
N MET A 73 -8.41 4.47 -10.90
CA MET A 73 -8.56 5.86 -11.38
C MET A 73 -7.34 6.28 -12.23
N TYR A 74 -6.12 5.92 -11.84
CA TYR A 74 -4.93 6.24 -12.63
C TYR A 74 -4.84 5.45 -13.94
N ARG A 75 -5.28 4.17 -13.96
CA ARG A 75 -5.46 3.41 -15.20
C ARG A 75 -6.45 4.10 -16.14
N TRP A 76 -7.51 4.69 -15.59
CA TRP A 76 -8.49 5.44 -16.34
C TRP A 76 -7.87 6.70 -16.97
N PHE A 77 -7.09 7.48 -16.22
CA PHE A 77 -6.31 8.60 -16.77
C PHE A 77 -5.33 8.18 -17.86
N ASP A 78 -4.55 7.12 -17.65
CA ASP A 78 -3.59 6.64 -18.65
C ASP A 78 -4.29 6.22 -19.95
N THR A 79 -5.48 5.63 -19.83
CA THR A 79 -6.29 5.25 -20.99
C THR A 79 -6.76 6.48 -21.76
N TYR A 80 -7.21 7.53 -21.06
CA TYR A 80 -7.55 8.80 -21.69
C TYR A 80 -6.33 9.42 -22.38
N ILE A 81 -5.20 9.53 -21.68
CA ILE A 81 -3.95 10.15 -22.18
C ILE A 81 -3.44 9.43 -23.44
N ARG A 82 -3.52 8.10 -23.48
CA ARG A 82 -3.15 7.31 -24.68
C ARG A 82 -4.04 7.63 -25.88
N LYS A 83 -5.35 7.79 -25.67
CA LYS A 83 -6.31 8.13 -26.74
C LYS A 83 -6.23 9.61 -27.16
N HIS A 84 -5.82 10.49 -26.26
CA HIS A 84 -5.85 11.95 -26.44
C HIS A 84 -4.48 12.60 -26.16
N SER A 85 -3.40 12.07 -26.76
CA SER A 85 -2.02 12.53 -26.52
C SER A 85 -1.75 14.01 -26.88
N LYS A 86 -2.64 14.63 -27.66
CA LYS A 86 -2.58 16.06 -28.03
C LYS A 86 -3.23 16.99 -27.00
N ASP A 87 -4.00 16.46 -26.04
CA ASP A 87 -4.60 17.28 -24.98
C ASP A 87 -3.54 17.65 -23.94
N LYS A 88 -2.88 18.80 -24.16
CA LYS A 88 -1.80 19.26 -23.29
C LYS A 88 -2.25 19.60 -21.89
N GLU A 89 -3.50 20.02 -21.71
CA GLU A 89 -4.04 20.36 -20.39
C GLU A 89 -4.05 19.13 -19.48
N VAL A 90 -4.54 17.99 -19.99
CA VAL A 90 -4.56 16.73 -19.24
C VAL A 90 -3.18 16.09 -19.19
N THR A 91 -2.51 15.94 -20.34
CA THR A 91 -1.26 15.15 -20.43
C THR A 91 -0.07 15.73 -19.66
N THR A 92 -0.10 17.04 -19.35
CA THR A 92 0.94 17.72 -18.56
C THR A 92 0.49 18.05 -17.14
N HIS A 93 -0.76 17.74 -16.76
CA HIS A 93 -1.27 18.01 -15.43
C HIS A 93 -0.51 17.19 -14.38
N HIS A 94 -0.09 17.84 -13.30
CA HIS A 94 0.71 17.22 -12.24
C HIS A 94 0.04 15.94 -11.68
N TRP A 95 -1.27 16.02 -11.38
CA TRP A 95 -2.05 14.92 -10.82
C TRP A 95 -2.55 13.89 -11.84
N ALA A 96 -2.29 14.05 -13.14
CA ALA A 96 -2.74 13.09 -14.16
C ALA A 96 -1.85 11.85 -14.26
N ARG A 97 -0.74 11.81 -13.51
CA ARG A 97 0.12 10.64 -13.40
C ARG A 97 0.29 10.25 -11.93
N PHE A 98 0.34 8.96 -11.68
CA PHE A 98 0.39 8.45 -10.31
C PHE A 98 1.72 8.82 -9.64
N ALA A 99 1.63 9.49 -8.49
CA ALA A 99 2.80 9.93 -7.73
C ALA A 99 3.25 8.90 -6.68
N GLY A 100 2.44 7.88 -6.39
CA GLY A 100 2.66 6.98 -5.27
C GLY A 100 2.05 7.50 -3.97
N PHE A 101 2.69 7.17 -2.85
CA PHE A 101 2.28 7.49 -1.47
C PHE A 101 3.48 7.95 -0.63
N SER A 102 3.27 8.65 0.48
CA SER A 102 4.36 9.11 1.35
C SER A 102 5.09 7.92 1.96
N GLY A 103 6.40 7.82 1.73
CA GLY A 103 7.22 6.78 2.36
C GLY A 103 7.32 6.88 3.88
N ASN A 104 7.01 8.04 4.46
CA ASN A 104 7.10 8.30 5.90
C ASN A 104 5.74 8.20 6.61
N ASP A 105 4.67 8.70 5.97
CA ASP A 105 3.35 8.83 6.59
C ASP A 105 2.34 7.79 6.08
N GLU A 106 2.60 7.21 4.90
CA GLU A 106 1.69 6.31 4.17
C GLU A 106 2.43 5.03 3.74
N THR A 107 3.43 4.61 4.52
CA THR A 107 4.36 3.52 4.19
C THR A 107 3.63 2.21 3.86
N ALA A 108 2.58 1.89 4.60
CA ALA A 108 1.73 0.72 4.35
C ALA A 108 1.06 0.76 2.96
N LEU A 109 0.53 1.93 2.56
CA LEU A 109 -0.10 2.12 1.25
C LEU A 109 0.92 2.02 0.11
N MET A 110 2.10 2.61 0.31
CA MET A 110 3.22 2.50 -0.64
C MET A 110 3.70 1.04 -0.77
N GLY A 111 3.84 0.34 0.35
CA GLY A 111 4.22 -1.08 0.39
C GLY A 111 3.23 -1.94 -0.37
N PHE A 112 1.93 -1.75 -0.11
CA PHE A 112 0.87 -2.49 -0.81
C PHE A 112 0.82 -2.17 -2.30
N THR A 113 1.03 -0.91 -2.68
CA THR A 113 1.15 -0.49 -4.09
C THR A 113 2.28 -1.22 -4.81
N ARG A 114 3.47 -1.28 -4.19
CA ARG A 114 4.62 -2.01 -4.73
C ARG A 114 4.33 -3.50 -4.85
N PHE A 115 3.65 -4.10 -3.87
CA PHE A 115 3.23 -5.50 -3.93
C PHE A 115 2.28 -5.77 -5.12
N LEU A 116 1.25 -4.95 -5.33
CA LEU A 116 0.33 -5.10 -6.46
C LEU A 116 1.06 -5.03 -7.81
N ILE A 117 1.97 -4.07 -7.96
CA ILE A 117 2.66 -3.81 -9.23
C ILE A 117 3.79 -4.81 -9.48
N LYS A 118 4.71 -4.94 -8.53
CA LYS A 118 5.95 -5.71 -8.72
C LYS A 118 5.78 -7.19 -8.45
N THR A 119 4.96 -7.55 -7.46
CA THR A 119 4.78 -8.94 -7.06
C THR A 119 3.61 -9.60 -7.77
N GLN A 120 2.45 -8.91 -7.85
CA GLN A 120 1.28 -9.47 -8.54
C GLN A 120 1.20 -9.12 -10.04
N GLY A 121 2.02 -8.20 -10.53
CA GLY A 121 1.99 -7.76 -11.93
C GLY A 121 0.72 -6.99 -12.33
N LYS A 122 -0.10 -6.57 -11.36
CA LYS A 122 -1.31 -5.77 -11.61
C LYS A 122 -0.92 -4.31 -11.80
N PHE A 123 -1.69 -3.56 -12.60
CA PHE A 123 -1.42 -2.15 -12.85
C PHE A 123 0.00 -1.90 -13.42
N ALA A 124 0.51 -2.82 -14.24
CA ALA A 124 1.85 -2.74 -14.83
C ALA A 124 2.05 -1.48 -15.68
N GLU A 125 0.98 -0.87 -16.18
CA GLU A 125 1.00 0.45 -16.82
C GLU A 125 1.56 1.57 -15.92
N GLN A 126 1.62 1.38 -14.60
CA GLN A 126 2.22 2.34 -13.66
C GLN A 126 3.73 2.17 -13.48
N ILE A 127 4.35 1.09 -13.98
CA ILE A 127 5.82 0.88 -13.87
C ILE A 127 6.64 2.09 -14.35
N PRO A 128 6.30 2.79 -15.46
CA PRO A 128 7.03 3.99 -15.87
C PRO A 128 7.01 5.14 -14.85
N ASN A 129 6.03 5.16 -13.93
CA ASN A 129 5.98 6.16 -12.87
C ASN A 129 6.93 5.81 -11.70
N GLU A 130 7.35 4.57 -11.55
CA GLU A 130 8.28 4.13 -10.50
C GLU A 130 9.60 4.90 -10.54
N SER A 131 10.24 4.94 -11.71
CA SER A 131 11.50 5.66 -11.91
C SER A 131 11.36 7.17 -11.79
N ARG A 132 10.13 7.68 -11.91
CA ARG A 132 9.81 9.11 -11.79
C ARG A 132 9.49 9.55 -10.37
N THR A 133 9.30 8.60 -9.46
CA THR A 133 8.76 8.84 -8.10
C THR A 133 9.58 8.12 -7.02
N ASP A 134 10.87 7.89 -7.24
CA ASP A 134 11.74 7.16 -6.29
C ASP A 134 11.08 5.86 -5.74
N GLY A 135 10.49 5.09 -6.65
CA GLY A 135 9.79 3.87 -6.28
C GLY A 135 8.38 4.07 -5.71
N PHE A 136 7.57 4.98 -6.27
CA PHE A 136 6.23 5.34 -5.78
C PHE A 136 6.22 6.04 -4.42
N ASN A 137 7.27 6.80 -4.11
CA ASN A 137 7.33 7.71 -2.98
C ASN A 137 6.91 9.12 -3.42
N SER A 138 5.78 9.60 -2.92
CA SER A 138 5.30 10.96 -3.24
C SER A 138 6.06 12.06 -2.48
N HIS A 139 6.90 11.71 -1.50
CA HIS A 139 7.61 12.61 -0.58
C HIS A 139 6.74 13.57 0.24
N ALA A 140 5.41 13.44 0.17
CA ALA A 140 4.44 14.18 0.95
C ALA A 140 3.13 13.37 1.07
N PRO A 141 2.36 13.50 2.15
CA PRO A 141 1.04 12.86 2.27
C PRO A 141 0.12 13.26 1.12
N VAL A 142 -0.48 12.27 0.46
CA VAL A 142 -1.37 12.49 -0.71
C VAL A 142 -2.75 11.86 -0.56
N ARG A 143 -3.00 11.09 0.50
CA ARG A 143 -4.27 10.41 0.75
C ARG A 143 -5.47 11.34 0.62
N GLU A 144 -5.46 12.48 1.32
CA GLU A 144 -6.57 13.45 1.26
C GLU A 144 -6.83 13.95 -0.17
N VAL A 145 -5.78 14.08 -0.98
CA VAL A 145 -5.89 14.51 -2.39
C VAL A 145 -6.58 13.44 -3.21
N TYR A 146 -6.13 12.19 -3.09
CA TYR A 146 -6.72 11.06 -3.79
C TYR A 146 -8.16 10.80 -3.35
N GLU A 147 -8.50 10.95 -2.06
CA GLU A 147 -9.87 10.81 -1.57
C GLU A 147 -10.82 11.82 -2.26
N ARG A 148 -10.40 13.08 -2.42
CA ARG A 148 -11.20 14.07 -3.16
C ARG A 148 -11.36 13.72 -4.63
N MET A 149 -10.29 13.26 -5.27
CA MET A 149 -10.34 12.83 -6.67
C MET A 149 -11.26 11.62 -6.83
N LEU A 150 -11.14 10.62 -5.95
CA LEU A 150 -11.97 9.42 -5.94
C LEU A 150 -13.44 9.76 -5.75
N ALA A 151 -13.80 10.71 -4.88
CA ALA A 151 -15.19 11.12 -4.70
C ALA A 151 -15.85 11.61 -6.00
N VAL A 152 -15.09 12.33 -6.85
CA VAL A 152 -15.59 12.76 -8.17
C VAL A 152 -15.56 11.61 -9.18
N TYR A 153 -14.50 10.79 -9.16
CA TYR A 153 -14.34 9.67 -10.08
C TYR A 153 -15.41 8.58 -9.88
N GLU A 154 -15.74 8.25 -8.63
CA GLU A 154 -16.71 7.23 -8.29
C GLU A 154 -18.13 7.62 -8.72
N ALA A 155 -18.46 8.91 -8.68
CA ALA A 155 -19.73 9.47 -9.13
C ALA A 155 -19.93 9.46 -10.66
N ILE A 156 -18.89 9.12 -11.45
CA ILE A 156 -19.02 8.96 -12.90
C ILE A 156 -19.63 7.59 -13.20
N ASP A 157 -20.81 7.59 -13.81
CA ASP A 157 -21.44 6.40 -14.36
C ASP A 157 -20.65 5.89 -15.56
N ASP A 158 -20.58 4.56 -15.69
CA ASP A 158 -20.00 3.86 -16.85
C ASP A 158 -18.66 4.49 -17.30
N LYS A 159 -17.67 4.39 -16.42
CA LYS A 159 -16.36 5.04 -16.50
C LYS A 159 -15.64 4.81 -17.85
N TRP A 160 -15.91 3.70 -18.54
CA TRP A 160 -15.15 3.30 -19.72
C TRP A 160 -15.82 3.63 -21.06
N GLU A 161 -17.15 3.57 -21.17
CA GLU A 161 -17.84 3.90 -22.43
C GLU A 161 -18.27 5.36 -22.45
N THR A 162 -19.16 5.76 -21.53
CA THR A 162 -19.70 7.13 -21.49
C THR A 162 -18.92 8.08 -20.59
N GLY A 163 -18.22 7.54 -19.60
CA GLY A 163 -17.50 8.29 -18.58
C GLY A 163 -16.12 8.80 -19.02
N LEU A 164 -15.43 8.12 -19.94
CA LEU A 164 -14.08 8.47 -20.42
C LEU A 164 -14.09 9.69 -21.36
N LYS A 165 -14.53 10.83 -20.85
CA LYS A 165 -14.61 12.11 -21.57
C LYS A 165 -13.70 13.14 -20.94
N ARG A 166 -13.28 14.11 -21.76
CA ARG A 166 -12.38 15.20 -21.37
C ARG A 166 -12.88 15.95 -20.13
N GLU A 167 -14.16 16.30 -20.10
CA GLU A 167 -14.78 17.06 -19.02
C GLU A 167 -14.73 16.33 -17.67
N ASN A 168 -14.97 15.02 -17.69
CA ASN A 168 -14.89 14.17 -16.50
C ASN A 168 -13.45 14.02 -16.02
N VAL A 169 -12.49 13.86 -16.93
CA VAL A 169 -11.07 13.79 -16.56
C VAL A 169 -10.63 15.09 -15.89
N LEU A 170 -10.99 16.24 -16.48
CA LEU A 170 -10.67 17.54 -15.91
C LEU A 170 -11.38 17.80 -14.57
N SER A 171 -12.62 17.32 -14.39
CA SER A 171 -13.35 17.49 -13.13
C SER A 171 -12.68 16.72 -11.98
N VAL A 172 -12.24 15.48 -12.24
CA VAL A 172 -11.47 14.69 -11.26
C VAL A 172 -10.14 15.37 -10.94
N LEU A 173 -9.39 15.83 -11.96
CA LEU A 173 -8.11 16.52 -11.76
C LEU A 173 -8.27 17.84 -11.00
N ALA A 174 -9.36 18.57 -11.22
CA ALA A 174 -9.65 19.81 -10.51
C ALA A 174 -9.90 19.58 -9.00
N ALA A 175 -10.45 18.43 -8.62
CA ALA A 175 -10.70 18.06 -7.22
C ALA A 175 -9.41 17.87 -6.39
N ALA A 176 -8.26 17.71 -7.05
CA ALA A 176 -6.98 17.60 -6.36
C ALA A 176 -6.62 18.88 -5.58
N LYS A 177 -7.06 20.05 -6.06
CA LYS A 177 -6.80 21.34 -5.38
C LYS A 177 -7.59 21.43 -4.07
N ARG A 178 -6.97 21.94 -3.00
CA ARG A 178 -7.72 22.33 -1.79
C ARG A 178 -8.69 23.46 -2.18
N ARG A 179 -9.96 23.33 -1.79
CA ARG A 179 -10.85 24.49 -1.74
C ARG A 179 -10.27 25.41 -0.67
N GLY A 180 -9.81 26.60 -1.10
CA GLY A 180 -9.35 27.65 -0.19
C GLY A 180 -10.49 28.17 0.67
#